data_AF-A0A8T7CW20-F1
#
_entry.id   AF-A0A8T7CW20-F1
#
_cell.length_a   1.000
_cell.length_b   1.000
_cell.length_c   1.000
_cell.angle_alpha   90.00
_cell.angle_beta   90.00
_cell.angle_gamma   90.00
#
_symmetry.space_group_name_H-M   'P 1'
#
loop_
_entity.id
_entity.type
_entity.pdbx_description
1 polymer ?
#
loop_
_entity_poly.entity_id
_entity_poly.type
_entity_poly.pdbx_seq_one_letter_code
_entity_poly.pdbx_strand_id
1 'polypeptide(L)'
;MRKHLDDIHVEEDEDEINLTPMLDVVFIMLIFFIVTASFIKESGIDVNRPDAPMTQSTPEESNILVVINGLDEIYIENRIIDPKAVKANITRLHAANPEGSVVIQADRKSTNK
;
A
#
# COMPACT_ATOMS: atom_id res chain seq x y z
N MET A 1 -75.93 34.55 -13.25
CA MET A 1 -75.65 33.11 -13.05
C MET A 1 -75.02 32.53 -14.31
N ARG A 2 -73.69 32.62 -14.43
CA ARG A 2 -72.85 31.88 -15.40
C ARG A 2 -71.41 31.96 -14.91
N LYS A 3 -71.19 31.09 -13.93
CA LYS A 3 -69.97 30.44 -13.45
C LYS A 3 -68.63 30.92 -14.07
N HIS A 4 -67.78 31.44 -13.20
CA HIS A 4 -66.32 31.34 -13.27
C HIS A 4 -65.93 29.95 -13.79
N LEU A 5 -65.31 29.87 -14.97
CA LEU A 5 -64.48 28.72 -15.30
C LEU A 5 -63.05 29.11 -14.96
N ASP A 6 -62.54 28.41 -13.96
CA ASP A 6 -61.22 28.52 -13.41
C ASP A 6 -60.15 28.40 -14.49
N ASP A 7 -59.16 29.31 -14.39
CA ASP A 7 -57.81 29.09 -14.84
C ASP A 7 -57.35 27.71 -14.36
N ILE A 8 -57.20 26.76 -15.28
CA ILE A 8 -56.38 25.57 -15.03
C ILE A 8 -55.07 25.82 -15.77
N HIS A 9 -54.20 26.60 -15.13
CA HIS A 9 -52.77 26.48 -15.39
C HIS A 9 -52.34 25.14 -14.77
N VAL A 10 -52.11 24.15 -15.63
CA VAL A 10 -51.38 22.95 -15.24
C VAL A 10 -49.92 23.39 -15.15
N GLU A 11 -49.47 23.77 -13.96
CA GLU A 11 -48.04 23.73 -13.63
C GLU A 11 -47.68 22.24 -13.56
N GLU A 12 -47.26 21.68 -14.70
CA GLU A 12 -46.61 20.38 -14.70
C GLU A 12 -45.28 20.55 -13.96
N ASP A 13 -45.15 19.77 -12.88
CA ASP A 13 -43.98 19.68 -12.03
C ASP A 13 -42.70 19.45 -12.87
N GLU A 14 -41.93 20.50 -13.09
CA GLU A 14 -40.54 20.39 -13.56
C GLU A 14 -39.57 20.82 -12.46
N ASP A 15 -39.74 20.26 -11.26
CA ASP A 15 -38.63 20.04 -10.33
C ASP A 15 -37.78 18.86 -10.86
N GLU A 16 -37.30 18.97 -12.11
CA GLU A 16 -36.30 18.05 -12.62
C GLU A 16 -35.03 18.30 -11.81
N ILE A 17 -34.72 17.36 -10.91
CA ILE A 17 -33.58 17.47 -10.01
C ILE A 17 -32.33 17.65 -10.87
N ASN A 18 -31.80 18.88 -10.89
CA ASN A 18 -30.59 19.20 -11.63
C ASN A 18 -29.42 18.42 -11.01
N LEU A 19 -29.00 17.35 -11.68
CA LEU A 19 -27.89 16.49 -11.25
C LEU A 19 -26.51 17.12 -11.53
N THR A 20 -26.44 18.09 -12.43
CA THR A 20 -25.22 18.83 -12.80
C THR A 20 -24.45 19.39 -11.59
N PRO A 21 -25.07 20.11 -10.64
CA PRO A 21 -24.38 20.56 -9.43
C PRO A 21 -23.97 19.42 -8.48
N MET A 22 -24.70 18.30 -8.44
CA MET A 22 -24.33 17.16 -7.59
C MET A 22 -23.12 16.42 -8.14
N LEU A 23 -23.06 16.30 -9.47
CA LEU A 23 -21.94 15.72 -10.19
C LEU A 23 -20.67 16.53 -9.92
N ASP A 24 -20.73 17.86 -10.01
CA ASP A 24 -19.58 18.74 -9.75
C ASP A 24 -18.97 18.53 -8.34
N VAL A 25 -19.83 18.41 -7.32
CA VAL A 25 -19.39 18.12 -5.93
C VAL A 25 -18.65 16.78 -5.84
N VAL A 26 -19.16 15.73 -6.48
CA VAL A 26 -18.52 14.40 -6.47
C VAL A 26 -17.20 14.42 -7.26
N PHE A 27 -17.15 15.09 -8.41
CA PHE A 27 -15.94 15.21 -9.22
C PHE A 27 -14.82 15.97 -8.49
N ILE A 28 -15.15 17.08 -7.83
CA ILE A 28 -14.18 17.85 -7.03
C ILE A 28 -13.66 17.02 -5.84
N MET A 29 -14.51 16.22 -5.19
CA MET A 29 -14.09 15.32 -4.11
C MET A 29 -13.11 14.24 -4.59
N LEU A 30 -13.35 13.63 -5.76
CA LEU A 30 -12.45 12.62 -6.33
C LEU A 30 -11.11 13.23 -6.73
N ILE A 31 -11.11 14.41 -7.36
CA ILE A 31 -9.89 15.14 -7.69
C ILE A 31 -9.14 15.50 -6.42
N PHE A 32 -9.82 16.00 -5.39
CA PHE A 32 -9.21 16.27 -4.09
C PHE A 32 -8.55 15.02 -3.50
N PHE A 33 -9.23 13.86 -3.50
CA PHE A 33 -8.67 12.62 -2.98
C PHE A 33 -7.45 12.13 -3.80
N ILE A 34 -7.51 12.22 -5.13
CA ILE A 34 -6.40 11.85 -6.03
C ILE A 34 -5.21 12.81 -5.86
N VAL A 35 -5.44 14.12 -5.76
CA VAL A 35 -4.38 15.14 -5.66
C VAL A 35 -3.81 15.24 -4.24
N THR A 36 -4.61 15.00 -3.20
CA THR A 36 -4.15 14.98 -1.80
C THR A 36 -3.51 13.66 -1.39
N ALA A 37 -3.55 12.63 -2.25
CA ALA A 37 -2.71 11.44 -2.12
C ALA A 37 -1.24 11.82 -2.35
N SER A 38 -0.64 12.49 -1.36
CA SER A 38 0.72 13.01 -1.37
C SER A 38 1.53 12.26 -0.32
N PHE A 39 2.28 11.28 -0.82
CA PHE A 39 3.50 10.65 -0.28
C PHE A 39 3.47 10.00 1.12
N ILE A 40 3.46 8.67 1.13
CA ILE A 40 4.17 7.89 2.15
C ILE A 40 5.66 8.00 1.82
N LYS A 41 6.39 8.86 2.52
CA LYS A 41 7.85 8.87 2.50
C LYS A 41 8.36 7.72 3.38
N GLU A 42 8.76 6.62 2.75
CA GLU A 42 9.65 5.66 3.40
C GLU A 42 10.97 6.36 3.69
N SER A 43 11.21 6.68 4.96
CA SER A 43 12.52 7.11 5.41
C SER A 43 13.41 5.87 5.46
N GLY A 44 14.25 5.68 4.45
CA GLY A 44 15.22 4.59 4.41
C GLY A 44 16.31 4.88 3.39
N ILE A 45 17.50 5.13 3.91
CA ILE A 45 18.84 5.00 3.30
C ILE A 45 18.88 4.70 1.79
N ASP A 46 19.67 5.48 1.05
CA ASP A 46 20.03 5.26 -0.36
C ASP A 46 20.66 3.87 -0.55
N VAL A 47 19.82 2.89 -0.84
CA VAL A 47 20.18 1.56 -1.31
C VAL A 47 19.76 1.53 -2.77
N ASN A 48 20.71 1.44 -3.69
CA ASN A 48 20.44 1.19 -5.11
C ASN A 48 19.56 -0.06 -5.24
N ARG A 49 18.24 0.14 -5.36
CA ARG A 49 17.24 -0.92 -5.50
C ARG A 49 16.46 -0.60 -6.77
N PRO A 50 16.54 -1.42 -7.83
CA PRO A 50 15.58 -1.31 -8.92
C PRO A 50 14.20 -1.59 -8.33
N ASP A 51 13.21 -0.78 -8.71
CA ASP A 51 11.85 -0.76 -8.16
C ASP A 51 11.26 -2.16 -7.95
N ALA A 52 11.31 -2.66 -6.71
CA ALA A 52 10.60 -3.86 -6.32
C ALA A 52 9.39 -3.40 -5.51
N PRO A 53 8.17 -3.36 -6.09
CA PRO A 53 6.97 -3.24 -5.28
C PRO A 53 7.00 -4.35 -4.24
N MET A 54 6.51 -4.06 -3.04
CA MET A 54 6.30 -5.03 -1.98
C MET A 54 5.28 -6.07 -2.48
N THR A 55 5.76 -7.01 -3.29
CA THR A 55 4.97 -8.13 -3.77
C THR A 55 4.72 -8.98 -2.54
N GLN A 56 3.44 -9.19 -2.26
CA GLN A 56 3.02 -10.41 -1.60
C GLN A 56 3.81 -11.53 -2.26
N SER A 57 4.76 -12.10 -1.54
CA SER A 57 5.70 -13.04 -2.10
C SER A 57 4.86 -14.19 -2.65
N THR A 58 4.80 -14.28 -3.97
CA THR A 58 4.38 -15.49 -4.65
C THR A 58 5.25 -16.60 -4.05
N PRO A 59 4.68 -17.72 -3.57
CA PRO A 59 5.41 -18.75 -2.81
C PRO A 59 6.55 -19.46 -3.58
N GLU A 60 6.89 -19.03 -4.79
CA GLU A 60 7.69 -19.79 -5.74
C GLU A 60 9.11 -19.25 -5.98
N GLU A 61 9.47 -18.09 -5.42
CA GLU A 61 10.87 -17.66 -5.41
C GLU A 61 11.47 -17.90 -4.03
N SER A 62 12.41 -18.84 -3.94
CA SER A 62 13.13 -19.27 -2.73
C SER A 62 14.01 -18.15 -2.17
N ASN A 63 13.36 -17.15 -1.60
CA ASN A 63 13.99 -16.00 -0.97
C ASN A 63 14.58 -16.39 0.39
N ILE A 64 15.74 -15.83 0.70
CA ILE A 64 16.42 -16.00 1.99
C ILE A 64 15.81 -14.98 2.95
N LEU A 65 14.95 -15.43 3.85
CA LEU A 65 14.37 -14.59 4.89
C LEU A 65 15.30 -14.50 6.12
N VAL A 66 15.68 -13.27 6.45
CA VAL A 66 16.44 -12.91 7.66
C VAL A 66 15.53 -12.10 8.56
N VAL A 67 15.22 -12.60 9.76
CA VAL A 67 14.37 -11.91 10.73
C VAL A 67 15.22 -11.45 11.92
N ILE A 68 15.05 -10.21 12.36
CA ILE A 68 15.68 -9.68 13.58
C ILE A 68 14.54 -9.32 14.53
N ASN A 69 14.48 -9.99 15.69
CA ASN A 69 13.43 -9.73 16.67
C ASN A 69 13.78 -8.52 17.56
N GLY A 70 12.84 -8.11 18.42
CA GLY A 70 13.04 -7.00 19.36
C GLY A 70 14.05 -7.28 20.49
N LEU A 71 14.65 -8.47 20.54
CA LEU A 71 15.74 -8.87 21.46
C LEU A 71 17.10 -8.91 20.74
N ASP A 72 17.17 -8.44 19.50
CA ASP A 72 18.36 -8.48 18.63
C ASP A 72 18.83 -9.90 18.25
N GLU A 73 17.96 -10.90 18.39
CA GLU A 73 18.21 -12.24 17.91
C GLU A 73 17.92 -12.32 16.41
N ILE A 74 18.88 -12.87 15.67
CA ILE A 74 18.81 -13.03 14.22
C ILE A 74 18.35 -14.44 13.90
N TYR A 75 17.30 -14.57 13.08
CA TYR A 75 16.75 -15.82 12.61
C TYR A 75 16.93 -15.96 11.11
N ILE A 76 17.40 -17.14 10.69
CA ILE A 76 17.46 -17.57 9.29
C ILE A 76 16.95 -19.01 9.25
N GLU A 77 15.96 -19.32 8.40
CA GLU A 77 15.33 -20.65 8.33
C GLU A 77 14.89 -21.18 9.72
N ASN A 78 14.25 -20.33 10.54
CA ASN A 78 13.81 -20.66 11.90
C ASN A 78 14.95 -21.01 12.90
N ARG A 79 16.21 -20.72 12.59
CA ARG A 79 17.35 -20.94 13.48
C ARG A 79 17.94 -19.62 13.94
N ILE A 80 18.31 -19.55 15.23
CA ILE A 80 19.06 -18.42 15.77
C ILE A 80 20.49 -18.48 15.24
N ILE A 81 20.94 -17.41 14.62
CA ILE A 81 22.26 -17.28 14.01
C ILE A 81 23.04 -16.17 14.73
N ASP A 82 24.28 -16.47 15.10
CA ASP A 82 25.20 -15.46 15.61
C ASP A 82 25.46 -14.39 14.55
N PRO A 83 25.51 -13.09 14.89
CA PRO A 83 25.77 -12.01 13.94
C PRO A 83 27.00 -12.24 13.04
N LYS A 84 28.07 -12.84 13.55
CA LYS A 84 29.29 -13.15 12.79
C LYS A 84 29.08 -14.27 11.77
N ALA A 85 28.11 -15.16 12.02
CA ALA A 85 27.78 -16.29 11.17
C ALA A 85 26.72 -15.96 10.09
N VAL A 86 26.07 -14.79 10.15
CA VAL A 86 25.03 -14.37 9.19
C VAL A 86 25.57 -14.39 7.76
N LYS A 87 26.74 -13.79 7.53
CA LYS A 87 27.36 -13.74 6.19
C LYS A 87 27.58 -15.13 5.62
N ALA A 88 28.17 -16.03 6.40
CA ALA A 88 28.42 -17.41 5.97
C ALA A 88 27.12 -18.17 5.64
N ASN A 89 26.08 -17.96 6.43
CA ASN A 89 24.77 -18.59 6.20
C ASN A 89 24.09 -18.06 4.93
N ILE A 90 24.06 -16.74 4.73
CA ILE A 90 23.48 -16.13 3.53
C ILE A 90 24.27 -16.57 2.28
N THR A 91 25.61 -16.56 2.31
CA THR A 91 26.42 -17.03 1.18
C THR A 91 26.14 -18.49 0.83
N ARG A 92 26.02 -19.37 1.83
CA ARG A 92 25.67 -20.79 1.62
C ARG A 92 24.29 -20.93 0.99
N LEU A 93 23.30 -20.19 1.48
CA LEU A 93 21.92 -20.26 0.97
C LEU A 93 21.81 -19.68 -0.44
N HIS A 94 22.52 -18.59 -0.73
CA HIS A 94 22.56 -18.00 -2.06
C HIS A 94 23.31 -18.88 -3.07
N ALA A 95 24.35 -19.61 -2.64
CA ALA A 95 24.99 -20.61 -3.51
C ALA A 95 24.03 -21.77 -3.87
N ALA A 96 23.08 -22.10 -3.00
CA ALA A 96 22.06 -23.11 -3.26
C ALA A 96 20.91 -22.58 -4.14
N ASN A 97 20.61 -21.28 -4.06
CA ASN A 97 19.67 -20.60 -4.94
C ASN A 97 20.20 -19.23 -5.40
N PRO A 98 20.95 -19.18 -6.52
CA PRO A 98 21.57 -17.95 -7.01
C PRO A 98 20.58 -16.86 -7.44
N GLU A 99 19.38 -17.26 -7.86
CA GLU A 99 18.31 -16.31 -8.24
C GLU A 99 17.50 -15.83 -7.03
N GLY A 100 17.75 -16.39 -5.84
CA GLY A 100 17.03 -16.05 -4.62
C GLY A 100 17.41 -14.68 -4.08
N SER A 101 16.41 -13.83 -3.84
CA SER A 101 16.61 -12.54 -3.19
C SER A 101 16.75 -12.69 -1.67
N VAL A 102 17.42 -11.73 -1.03
CA VAL A 102 17.52 -11.66 0.44
C VAL A 102 16.52 -10.64 0.96
N VAL A 103 15.64 -11.08 1.85
CA VAL A 103 14.63 -10.24 2.50
C VAL A 103 14.97 -10.12 3.98
N ILE A 104 15.13 -8.88 4.46
CA ILE A 104 15.43 -8.59 5.87
C ILE A 104 14.20 -7.98 6.53
N GLN A 105 13.72 -8.62 7.60
CA GLN A 105 12.63 -8.13 8.43
C GLN A 105 13.15 -7.83 9.84
N ALA A 106 13.21 -6.56 10.22
CA ALA A 106 13.64 -6.15 11.55
C ALA A 106 12.46 -5.62 12.37
N ASP A 107 12.37 -6.05 13.63
CA ASP A 107 11.46 -5.45 14.60
C ASP A 107 11.85 -4.00 14.88
N ARG A 108 10.87 -3.13 15.09
CA ARG A 108 11.09 -1.69 15.36
C ARG A 108 11.88 -1.44 16.65
N LYS A 109 11.92 -2.42 17.56
CA LYS A 109 12.67 -2.36 18.82
C LYS A 109 14.10 -2.90 18.70
N SER A 110 14.47 -3.51 17.58
CA SER A 110 15.83 -4.00 17.36
C SER A 110 16.82 -2.85 17.38
N THR A 111 17.95 -3.05 18.07
CA THR A 111 19.07 -2.10 18.16
C THR A 111 20.31 -2.54 17.38
N ASN A 112 20.23 -3.68 16.70
CA ASN A 112 21.29 -4.21 15.85
C ASN A 112 21.66 -3.20 14.73
N LYS A 113 22.95 -2.91 14.56
CA LYS A 113 23.49 -1.88 13.66
C LYS A 113 24.29 -2.48 12.52
#